data_AF-A0A1H0TSP1-F1
#
_entry.id   AF-A0A1H0TSP1-F1
#
_cell.length_a   1.000
_cell.length_b   1.000
_cell.length_c   1.000
_cell.angle_alpha   90.00
_cell.angle_beta   90.00
_cell.angle_gamma   90.00
#
_symmetry.space_group_name_H-M   'P 1'
#
loop_
_entity.id
_entity.type
_entity.pdbx_description
1 polymer ?
#
loop_
_entity_poly.entity_id
_entity_poly.type
_entity_poly.pdbx_seq_one_letter_code
_entity_poly.pdbx_strand_id
1 'polypeptide(L)'
;MVTGTGFRADTTGMRGSAKGFRSAGEQVGSARGELDAATVPEGTFGISGPGPMLAADLDNIMGRRRESVSRRQTGLVELATGIEANADAFDRAESDNTQGVERSGEGL
;
A
#
# COMPACT_ATOMS: atom_id res chain seq x y z
N MET A 1 20.13 -37.70 6.89
CA MET A 1 19.85 -36.51 6.06
C MET A 1 18.34 -36.40 5.91
N VAL A 2 17.66 -35.77 6.87
CA VAL A 2 16.20 -35.60 6.83
C VAL A 2 15.92 -34.29 6.12
N THR A 3 15.74 -34.34 4.80
CA THR A 3 15.14 -33.24 4.04
C THR A 3 13.64 -33.27 4.32
N GLY A 4 13.23 -32.69 5.45
CA GLY A 4 11.83 -32.39 5.68
C GLY A 4 11.36 -31.46 4.57
N THR A 5 10.29 -31.84 3.87
CA THR A 5 9.63 -31.03 2.85
C THR A 5 8.93 -29.85 3.54
N GLY A 6 9.71 -28.93 4.09
CA GLY A 6 9.23 -27.74 4.76
C GLY A 6 8.98 -26.66 3.73
N PHE A 7 7.74 -26.20 3.64
CA PHE A 7 7.35 -25.06 2.82
C PHE A 7 8.20 -23.84 3.21
N ARG A 8 9.21 -23.50 2.41
CA ARG A 8 10.02 -22.29 2.64
C ARG A 8 9.29 -21.11 2.01
N ALA A 9 8.85 -20.17 2.83
CA ALA A 9 8.26 -18.94 2.33
C ALA A 9 9.33 -18.14 1.56
N ASP A 10 9.01 -17.66 0.36
CA ASP A 10 9.87 -16.74 -0.39
C ASP A 10 9.75 -15.32 0.19
N THR A 11 10.38 -15.10 1.35
CA THR A 11 10.35 -13.81 2.04
C THR A 11 11.08 -12.72 1.24
N THR A 12 11.95 -13.08 0.30
CA THR A 12 12.56 -12.14 -0.66
C THR A 12 11.54 -11.66 -1.67
N GLY A 13 10.78 -12.57 -2.29
CA GLY A 13 9.67 -12.24 -3.19
C GLY A 13 8.61 -11.39 -2.50
N MET A 14 8.23 -11.73 -1.26
CA MET A 14 7.29 -10.95 -0.45
C MET A 14 7.77 -9.49 -0.26
N ARG A 15 9.03 -9.29 0.15
CA ARG A 15 9.60 -7.93 0.28
C ARG A 15 9.67 -7.19 -1.05
N GLY A 16 9.94 -7.91 -2.14
CA GLY A 16 9.86 -7.38 -3.50
C GLY A 16 8.46 -6.86 -3.83
N SER A 17 7.42 -7.64 -3.54
CA SER A 17 6.02 -7.21 -3.71
C SER A 17 5.66 -6.03 -2.83
N ALA A 18 6.05 -6.03 -1.55
CA ALA A 18 5.80 -4.91 -0.65
C ALA A 18 6.40 -3.59 -1.16
N LYS A 19 7.65 -3.63 -1.66
CA LYS A 19 8.29 -2.48 -2.31
C LYS A 19 7.50 -2.01 -3.53
N GLY A 20 6.99 -2.94 -4.33
CA GLY A 20 6.13 -2.64 -5.48
C GLY A 20 4.83 -1.92 -5.08
N PHE A 21 4.12 -2.42 -4.07
CA PHE A 21 2.91 -1.77 -3.56
C PHE A 21 3.18 -0.41 -2.93
N ARG A 22 4.29 -0.25 -2.20
CA ARG A 22 4.71 1.04 -1.65
C ARG A 22 4.97 2.07 -2.76
N SER A 23 5.71 1.68 -3.81
CA SER A 23 5.96 2.56 -4.96
C SER A 23 4.67 2.92 -5.70
N ALA A 24 3.73 1.98 -5.85
CA ALA A 24 2.42 2.27 -6.41
C ALA A 24 1.64 3.27 -5.53
N GLY A 25 1.70 3.10 -4.20
CA GLY A 25 1.11 4.04 -3.24
C GLY A 25 1.69 5.45 -3.35
N GLU A 26 3.01 5.58 -3.53
CA GLU A 26 3.69 6.87 -3.75
C GLU A 26 3.24 7.56 -5.06
N GLN A 27 3.10 6.78 -6.15
CA GLN A 27 2.59 7.30 -7.43
C GLN A 27 1.15 7.79 -7.29
N VAL A 28 0.29 7.03 -6.59
CA VAL A 28 -1.09 7.44 -6.29
C VAL A 28 -1.10 8.71 -5.42
N GLY A 29 -0.20 8.80 -4.43
CA GLY A 29 -0.04 10.01 -3.61
C GLY A 29 0.38 11.23 -4.43
N SER A 30 1.25 11.05 -5.41
CA SER A 30 1.66 12.12 -6.33
C SER A 30 0.51 12.59 -7.20
N ALA A 31 -0.23 11.65 -7.81
CA ALA A 31 -1.44 11.96 -8.58
C ALA A 31 -2.51 12.66 -7.73
N ARG A 32 -2.64 12.30 -6.45
CA ARG A 32 -3.51 13.01 -5.51
C ARG A 32 -3.07 14.46 -5.33
N GLY A 33 -1.77 14.70 -5.12
CA GLY A 33 -1.21 16.05 -5.00
C GLY A 33 -1.50 16.92 -6.22
N GLU A 34 -1.38 16.37 -7.43
CA GLU A 34 -1.74 17.07 -8.67
C GLU A 34 -3.23 17.39 -8.75
N LEU A 35 -4.10 16.44 -8.35
CA LEU A 35 -5.55 16.66 -8.30
C LEU A 35 -5.96 17.68 -7.24
N ASP A 36 -5.23 17.78 -6.14
CA ASP A 36 -5.46 18.77 -5.08
C ASP A 36 -4.99 20.17 -5.53
N ALA A 37 -3.91 20.25 -6.31
CA ALA A 37 -3.41 21.49 -6.89
C ALA A 37 -4.30 22.00 -8.05
N ALA A 38 -5.05 21.12 -8.71
CA ALA A 38 -6.01 21.50 -9.74
C ALA A 38 -7.20 22.24 -9.11
N THR A 39 -7.15 23.57 -9.15
CA THR A 39 -8.25 24.46 -8.74
C THR A 39 -8.93 25.04 -9.98
N VAL A 40 -10.26 25.15 -9.92
CA VAL A 40 -11.01 25.90 -10.93
C VAL A 40 -11.03 27.36 -10.48
N PRO A 41 -10.54 28.32 -11.29
CA PRO A 41 -10.58 29.73 -10.94
C PRO A 41 -12.01 30.22 -10.66
N GLU A 42 -12.15 31.11 -9.70
CA GLU A 42 -13.45 31.71 -9.37
C GLU A 42 -14.06 32.39 -10.61
N GLY A 43 -15.35 32.19 -10.84
CA GLY A 43 -16.06 32.76 -11.98
C GLY A 43 -15.79 32.08 -13.33
N THR A 44 -15.00 30.99 -13.39
CA THR A 44 -14.81 30.20 -14.64
C THR A 44 -16.13 29.78 -15.28
N PHE A 45 -17.13 29.48 -14.47
CA PHE A 45 -18.48 29.12 -14.93
C PHE A 45 -19.49 30.27 -14.86
N GLY A 46 -19.02 31.50 -14.58
CA GLY A 46 -19.85 32.67 -14.32
C GLY A 46 -20.17 32.85 -12.83
N ILE A 47 -20.28 34.10 -12.40
CA ILE A 47 -20.57 34.51 -11.01
C ILE A 47 -22.07 34.62 -10.71
N SER A 48 -22.92 34.42 -11.71
CA SER A 48 -24.38 34.55 -11.62
C SER A 48 -25.07 33.52 -12.51
N GLY A 49 -26.39 33.35 -12.33
CA GLY A 49 -27.14 32.32 -13.02
C GLY A 49 -26.69 30.90 -12.62
N PRO A 50 -26.51 29.96 -13.56
CA PRO A 50 -26.18 28.56 -13.24
C PRO A 50 -24.71 28.32 -12.84
N GLY A 51 -23.83 29.31 -13.02
CA GLY A 51 -22.38 29.16 -12.82
C GLY A 51 -21.95 28.65 -11.44
N PRO A 52 -22.45 29.25 -10.33
CA PRO A 52 -22.13 28.78 -8.98
C PRO A 52 -22.58 27.35 -8.70
N MET A 53 -23.71 26.92 -9.26
CA MET A 53 -24.23 25.55 -9.08
C MET A 53 -23.32 24.54 -9.79
N LEU A 54 -22.88 24.85 -11.02
CA LEU A 54 -21.95 24.00 -11.76
C LEU A 54 -20.59 23.88 -11.07
N ALA A 55 -20.08 24.98 -10.51
CA ALA A 55 -18.83 24.97 -9.74
C ALA A 55 -18.95 24.05 -8.51
N ALA A 56 -20.04 24.15 -7.76
CA ALA A 56 -20.29 23.31 -6.58
C ALA A 56 -20.43 21.82 -6.94
N ASP A 57 -21.08 21.49 -8.06
CA ASP A 57 -21.21 20.10 -8.52
C ASP A 57 -19.86 19.49 -8.89
N LEU A 58 -19.00 20.26 -9.57
CA LEU A 58 -17.66 19.83 -9.91
C LEU A 58 -16.78 19.65 -8.68
N ASP A 59 -16.85 20.57 -7.71
CA ASP A 59 -16.15 20.43 -6.43
C ASP A 59 -16.60 19.18 -5.68
N ASN A 60 -17.90 18.87 -5.65
CA ASN A 60 -18.42 17.64 -5.05
C ASN A 60 -17.91 16.38 -5.76
N ILE A 61 -17.87 16.37 -7.09
CA ILE A 61 -17.33 15.25 -7.88
C ILE A 61 -15.83 15.08 -7.61
N MET A 62 -15.07 16.19 -7.58
CA MET A 62 -13.65 16.18 -7.30
C MET A 62 -13.34 15.74 -5.88
N GLY A 63 -14.12 16.18 -4.89
CA GLY A 63 -14.03 15.73 -3.50
C GLY A 63 -14.15 14.21 -3.37
N ARG A 64 -15.18 13.61 -4.00
CA ARG A 64 -15.35 12.14 -4.00
C ARG A 64 -14.20 11.39 -4.67
N ARG A 65 -13.64 11.97 -5.75
CA ARG A 65 -12.49 11.38 -6.45
C ARG A 65 -11.22 11.44 -5.59
N ARG A 66 -10.93 12.59 -4.99
CA ARG A 66 -9.81 12.78 -4.06
C ARG A 66 -9.89 11.81 -2.89
N GLU A 67 -11.07 11.65 -2.30
CA GLU A 67 -11.29 10.69 -1.22
C GLU A 67 -11.02 9.24 -1.68
N SER A 68 -11.54 8.85 -2.84
CA SER A 68 -11.32 7.51 -3.40
C SER A 68 -9.84 7.22 -3.68
N VAL A 69 -9.11 8.21 -4.21
CA VAL A 69 -7.66 8.13 -4.45
C VAL A 69 -6.91 8.00 -3.12
N SER A 70 -7.29 8.78 -2.11
CA SER A 70 -6.70 8.71 -0.76
C SER A 70 -6.86 7.33 -0.13
N ARG A 71 -8.07 6.74 -0.20
CA ARG A 71 -8.31 5.37 0.32
C ARG A 71 -7.45 4.32 -0.40
N ARG A 72 -7.26 4.46 -1.71
CA ARG A 72 -6.41 3.55 -2.49
C ARG A 72 -4.93 3.68 -2.11
N GLN A 73 -4.44 4.90 -1.93
CA GLN A 73 -3.09 5.14 -1.45
C GLN A 73 -2.86 4.46 -0.11
N THR A 74 -3.75 4.70 0.87
CA THR A 74 -3.66 4.09 2.20
C THR A 74 -3.68 2.57 2.12
N GLY A 75 -4.61 1.99 1.35
CA GLY A 75 -4.72 0.53 1.21
C GLY A 75 -3.46 -0.12 0.61
N LEU A 76 -2.79 0.54 -0.33
CA LEU A 76 -1.52 0.05 -0.91
C LEU A 76 -0.38 0.06 0.12
N VAL A 77 -0.29 1.11 0.94
CA VAL A 77 0.73 1.23 1.99
C VAL A 77 0.49 0.23 3.12
N GLU A 78 -0.77 0.05 3.51
CA GLU A 78 -1.16 -0.95 4.52
C GLU A 78 -0.87 -2.37 4.03
N LEU A 79 -1.18 -2.69 2.77
CA LEU A 79 -0.85 -3.97 2.16
C LEU A 79 0.66 -4.23 2.14
N ALA A 80 1.46 -3.24 1.74
CA ALA A 80 2.91 -3.35 1.77
C ALA A 80 3.44 -3.65 3.18
N THR A 81 2.95 -2.92 4.18
CA THR A 81 3.30 -3.11 5.59
C THR A 81 2.92 -4.51 6.09
N GLY A 82 1.72 -5.01 5.73
CA GLY A 82 1.27 -6.34 6.09
C GLY A 82 2.12 -7.45 5.45
N ILE A 83 2.56 -7.27 4.21
CA ILE A 83 3.44 -8.22 3.53
C ILE A 83 4.83 -8.25 4.19
N GLU A 84 5.40 -7.10 4.55
CA GLU A 84 6.68 -7.03 5.28
C GLU A 84 6.58 -7.71 6.65
N ALA A 85 5.52 -7.43 7.42
CA ALA A 85 5.31 -8.06 8.72
C ALA A 85 5.18 -9.59 8.63
N ASN A 86 4.52 -10.10 7.58
CA ASN A 86 4.43 -11.54 7.32
C ASN A 86 5.78 -12.13 6.92
N ALA A 87 6.56 -11.44 6.08
CA ALA A 87 7.91 -11.88 5.72
C ALA A 87 8.81 -12.00 6.96
N ASP A 88 8.76 -11.02 7.86
CA ASP A 88 9.50 -11.05 9.12
C ASP A 88 9.03 -12.17 10.06
N ALA A 89 7.74 -12.51 10.04
CA ALA A 89 7.21 -13.62 10.82
C ALA A 89 7.71 -14.98 10.29
N PHE A 90 7.77 -15.14 8.97
CA PHE A 90 8.31 -16.36 8.36
C PHE A 90 9.81 -16.52 8.62
N ASP A 91 10.61 -15.45 8.49
CA ASP A 91 12.04 -15.50 8.77
C ASP A 91 12.31 -15.87 10.25
N ARG A 92 11.52 -15.32 11.18
CA ARG A 92 11.58 -15.70 12.60
C ARG A 92 11.26 -17.17 12.83
N ALA A 93 10.16 -17.66 12.24
CA ALA A 93 9.77 -19.06 12.36
C ALA A 93 10.82 -20.02 11.76
N GLU A 94 11.47 -19.65 10.65
CA GLU A 94 12.55 -20.45 10.05
C GLU A 94 13.79 -20.47 10.95
N SER A 95 14.16 -19.33 11.54
CA SER A 95 15.28 -19.24 12.50
C SER A 95 15.02 -20.08 13.75
N ASP A 96 13.83 -19.97 14.35
CA ASP A 96 13.47 -20.72 15.57
C ASP A 96 13.48 -22.23 15.33
N ASN A 97 12.97 -22.66 14.17
CA ASN A 97 13.02 -24.08 13.78
C ASN A 97 14.45 -24.57 13.56
N THR A 98 15.31 -23.76 12.91
CA THR A 98 16.71 -24.14 12.66
C THR A 98 17.48 -24.30 13.97
N GLN A 99 17.33 -23.36 14.91
CA GLN A 99 17.94 -23.44 16.24
C GLN A 99 17.41 -24.62 17.07
N GLY A 100 16.13 -24.94 16.95
CA GLY A 100 15.53 -26.10 17.61
C GLY A 100 16.13 -27.42 17.12
N VAL A 101 16.32 -27.55 15.81
CA VAL A 101 16.92 -28.74 15.19
C VAL A 101 18.40 -28.89 15.57
N GLU A 102 19.18 -27.80 15.55
CA GLU A 102 20.59 -27.81 15.98
C GLU A 102 20.73 -28.24 17.44
N ARG A 103 19.92 -27.68 18.35
CA ARG A 103 19.95 -28.02 19.78
C ARG A 103 19.52 -29.46 20.08
N SER A 104 18.59 -30.02 19.30
CA SER A 104 18.20 -31.44 19.41
C SER A 104 19.21 -32.40 18.75
N GLY A 105 20.00 -31.92 17.78
CA GLY A 105 21.04 -32.70 17.09
C GLY A 105 22.35 -32.82 17.86
N GLU A 106 22.71 -31.81 18.68
CA GLU A 106 23.92 -31.83 19.52
C GLU A 106 23.78 -32.71 20.79
N GLY A 107 22.57 -33.20 21.09
CA GLY A 107 22.29 -34.06 22.25
C GLY A 107 22.35 -35.57 21.98
N LEU A 108 22.76 -35.98 20.78
CA LEU A 108 22.95 -37.39 20.36
C LEU A 108 24.43 -37.66 20.08
#